data_AF-A0A8D8MIE1-F1
#
_entry.id   AF-A0A8D8MIE1-F1
#
_cell.length_a   1.000
_cell.length_b   1.000
_cell.length_c   1.000
_cell.angle_alpha   90.00
_cell.angle_beta   90.00
_cell.angle_gamma   90.00
#
_symmetry.space_group_name_H-M   'P 1'
#
loop_
_entity.id
_entity.type
_entity.pdbx_description
1 polymer ?
#
loop_
_entity_poly.entity_id
_entity_poly.type
_entity_poly.pdbx_seq_one_letter_code
_entity_poly.pdbx_strand_id
1 'polypeptide(L)'
;NMGPKMSSSSQQQQQQPLPGRSSQQRHIPQSAPAPRGGPSGSTTMSKSGSGQLYQQQQLPQFAIPKDAVRRNFPHPDASTDEKLKKFSKTVHLEMDATDIVESVKMLEEINPDYYHAAITELFMDNIERDAKSREAVVKVIAQMFEQKIVGKADYLHALEEVFKLADDLIIDLPQLYKCIATFYVKFLHGRQIDLADLQNVAQPILASYGGVMLREVLHQYEGTYGQSATVMLWLSSSLNFADFIQLGSADKVEQYLRDNKLDYLLNSGSNALDMQTVGTQIKQFLKSGAKFVEIFGWVAEYVGPERVTSDEFIRTLTKAVIEHCIDNKTKLNVQEITKWHQILQKYIDSKPERELQAMYAIQRLVVELEHPQNLLHTILEQLYDNDVIMEGFSLWKDSQDPLEAAGKGVCLKGITQFMTMFMENSSDEDN
;
A
#
# COMPACT_ATOMS: atom_id res chain seq x y z
N ASN A 1 3.51 -66.70 21.95
CA ASN A 1 2.24 -67.20 22.53
C ASN A 1 1.18 -66.15 22.28
N MET A 2 0.14 -66.51 21.51
CA MET A 2 -1.15 -65.84 21.31
C MET A 2 -1.23 -64.43 20.67
N GLY A 3 -1.80 -64.36 19.46
CA GLY A 3 -2.67 -63.24 19.03
C GLY A 3 -4.08 -63.39 19.67
N PRO A 4 -5.19 -62.75 19.18
CA PRO A 4 -5.41 -62.30 17.78
C PRO A 4 -6.26 -60.99 17.56
N LYS A 5 -6.24 -60.53 16.29
CA LYS A 5 -7.30 -59.97 15.38
C LYS A 5 -8.50 -59.14 15.90
N MET A 6 -8.77 -58.02 15.20
CA MET A 6 -9.99 -57.68 14.38
C MET A 6 -9.73 -56.31 13.69
N SER A 7 -9.74 -56.09 12.36
CA SER A 7 -10.76 -56.20 11.28
C SER A 7 -11.74 -55.01 11.16
N SER A 8 -11.54 -54.10 10.19
CA SER A 8 -12.55 -53.50 9.27
C SER A 8 -11.89 -52.40 8.41
N SER A 9 -11.55 -52.63 7.14
CA SER A 9 -12.40 -52.58 5.92
C SER A 9 -12.81 -51.16 5.50
N SER A 10 -11.90 -50.46 4.82
CA SER A 10 -12.15 -49.20 4.11
C SER A 10 -12.64 -49.49 2.68
N GLN A 11 -13.88 -49.10 2.36
CA GLN A 11 -14.40 -49.13 0.98
C GLN A 11 -13.92 -47.89 0.22
N GLN A 12 -13.06 -48.10 -0.77
CA GLN A 12 -12.83 -47.17 -1.88
C GLN A 12 -13.95 -47.36 -2.91
N GLN A 13 -14.68 -46.29 -3.23
CA GLN A 13 -15.47 -46.23 -4.46
C GLN A 13 -14.70 -45.42 -5.50
N GLN A 14 -14.08 -46.15 -6.44
CA GLN A 14 -13.69 -45.65 -7.74
C GLN A 14 -14.93 -45.54 -8.63
N GLN A 15 -15.17 -44.37 -9.23
CA GLN A 15 -16.07 -44.23 -10.37
C GLN A 15 -15.23 -44.22 -11.66
N GLN A 16 -15.42 -45.23 -12.50
CA GLN A 16 -14.99 -45.24 -13.89
C GLN A 16 -16.13 -44.77 -14.81
N PRO A 17 -15.84 -44.12 -15.95
CA PRO A 17 -16.85 -43.67 -16.90
C PRO A 17 -17.11 -44.72 -18.00
N LEU A 18 -18.33 -44.74 -18.55
CA LEU A 18 -18.73 -45.54 -19.71
C LEU A 18 -19.59 -44.69 -20.68
N PRO A 19 -19.73 -45.07 -21.97
CA PRO A 19 -19.30 -44.19 -23.06
C PRO A 19 -20.40 -43.80 -24.06
N GLY A 20 -20.13 -42.70 -24.78
CA GLY A 20 -20.34 -42.53 -26.23
C GLY A 20 -21.77 -42.46 -26.80
N ARG A 21 -22.09 -41.32 -27.44
CA ARG A 21 -22.59 -41.33 -28.84
C ARG A 21 -22.48 -39.97 -29.54
N SER A 22 -22.15 -40.07 -30.81
CA SER A 22 -21.66 -39.07 -31.76
C SER A 22 -22.72 -38.18 -32.42
N SER A 23 -22.22 -37.07 -32.98
CA SER A 23 -22.62 -36.44 -34.25
C SER A 23 -23.83 -35.50 -34.27
N GLN A 24 -23.58 -34.21 -34.55
CA GLN A 24 -24.01 -33.58 -35.80
C GLN A 24 -23.34 -32.21 -36.04
N GLN A 25 -22.83 -32.07 -37.26
CA GLN A 25 -22.30 -30.86 -37.90
C GLN A 25 -23.37 -29.75 -37.98
N ARG A 26 -22.95 -28.48 -37.91
CA ARG A 26 -23.53 -27.46 -38.80
C ARG A 26 -22.58 -26.29 -39.07
N HIS A 27 -22.68 -25.86 -40.32
CA HIS A 27 -21.79 -25.00 -41.10
C HIS A 27 -21.83 -23.50 -40.72
N ILE A 28 -20.68 -22.88 -41.01
CA ILE A 28 -20.45 -21.44 -41.22
C ILE A 28 -21.19 -20.97 -42.49
N PRO A 29 -21.56 -19.67 -42.59
CA PRO A 29 -21.30 -18.97 -43.84
C PRO A 29 -20.52 -17.66 -43.67
N GLN A 30 -19.53 -17.52 -44.55
CA GLN A 30 -18.77 -16.31 -44.86
C GLN A 30 -19.63 -15.31 -45.65
N SER A 31 -19.32 -14.01 -45.49
CA SER A 31 -19.38 -13.06 -46.61
C SER A 31 -18.48 -11.84 -46.34
N ALA A 32 -17.40 -11.73 -47.11
CA ALA A 32 -16.66 -10.49 -47.43
C ALA A 32 -17.23 -9.93 -48.77
N PRO A 33 -16.73 -8.83 -49.39
CA PRO A 33 -15.60 -7.96 -49.03
C PRO A 33 -15.83 -6.43 -49.20
N ALA A 34 -14.80 -5.67 -48.84
CA ALA A 34 -14.61 -4.24 -49.08
C ALA A 34 -14.44 -3.87 -50.57
N PRO A 35 -14.39 -2.56 -50.89
CA PRO A 35 -13.57 -2.07 -52.00
C PRO A 35 -12.50 -1.06 -51.56
N ARG A 36 -11.31 -1.23 -52.16
CA ARG A 36 -10.22 -0.26 -52.27
C ARG A 36 -10.55 0.81 -53.33
N GLY A 37 -10.07 2.03 -53.13
CA GLY A 37 -9.84 3.01 -54.20
C GLY A 37 -9.45 4.40 -53.67
N GLY A 38 -8.18 4.79 -53.81
CA GLY A 38 -7.80 6.23 -53.91
C GLY A 38 -7.96 6.72 -55.36
N PRO A 39 -7.40 7.87 -55.80
CA PRO A 39 -6.61 8.88 -55.07
C PRO A 39 -7.00 10.37 -55.40
N SER A 40 -6.30 11.31 -54.74
CA SER A 40 -5.91 12.66 -55.21
C SER A 40 -6.94 13.69 -55.69
N GLY A 41 -6.91 14.90 -55.10
CA GLY A 41 -7.47 16.11 -55.69
C GLY A 41 -7.44 17.32 -54.75
N SER A 42 -6.39 18.14 -54.85
CA SER A 42 -6.34 19.49 -54.27
C SER A 42 -7.24 20.45 -55.05
N THR A 43 -8.03 21.31 -54.41
CA THR A 43 -8.12 22.77 -54.70
C THR A 43 -9.09 23.50 -53.76
N THR A 44 -8.51 24.40 -52.95
CA THR A 44 -8.83 25.84 -52.81
C THR A 44 -10.27 26.38 -52.80
N MET A 45 -10.52 27.22 -51.77
CA MET A 45 -11.29 28.50 -51.75
C MET A 45 -12.82 28.36 -51.83
N SER A 46 -13.68 29.17 -51.19
CA SER A 46 -13.58 30.33 -50.30
C SER A 46 -15.01 30.71 -49.89
N LYS A 47 -15.19 31.30 -48.69
CA LYS A 47 -16.22 32.30 -48.30
C LYS A 47 -17.70 31.85 -48.34
N SER A 48 -18.63 32.33 -47.51
CA SER A 48 -18.67 33.33 -46.42
C SER A 48 -20.06 33.27 -45.78
N GLY A 49 -20.14 33.57 -44.49
CA GLY A 49 -21.29 34.17 -43.80
C GLY A 49 -22.45 33.22 -43.47
N SER A 50 -23.17 33.33 -42.36
CA SER A 50 -23.17 34.25 -41.23
C SER A 50 -24.37 33.82 -40.37
N GLY A 51 -24.23 33.74 -39.05
CA GLY A 51 -25.39 33.83 -38.16
C GLY A 51 -25.33 33.03 -36.87
N GLN A 52 -25.12 33.77 -35.78
CA GLN A 52 -25.68 33.55 -34.43
C GLN A 52 -25.07 32.40 -33.59
N LEU A 53 -24.14 32.72 -32.68
CA LEU A 53 -24.38 33.19 -31.30
C LEU A 53 -24.92 32.09 -30.37
N TYR A 54 -24.02 31.21 -29.94
CA TYR A 54 -24.03 30.68 -28.56
C TYR A 54 -22.67 30.95 -27.95
N GLN A 55 -22.62 31.96 -27.08
CA GLN A 55 -21.46 32.31 -26.28
C GLN A 55 -21.33 31.27 -25.17
N GLN A 56 -20.54 30.22 -25.41
CA GLN A 56 -20.09 29.34 -24.34
C GLN A 56 -19.01 30.10 -23.57
N GLN A 57 -19.35 30.66 -22.41
CA GLN A 57 -18.35 31.13 -21.46
C GLN A 57 -17.46 29.94 -21.10
N GLN A 58 -16.26 29.91 -21.67
CA GLN A 58 -15.20 29.05 -21.18
C GLN A 58 -14.85 29.57 -19.79
N LEU A 59 -15.26 28.81 -18.76
CA LEU A 59 -14.64 28.87 -17.44
C LEU A 59 -13.12 28.84 -17.66
N PRO A 60 -12.33 29.69 -16.96
CA PRO A 60 -10.89 29.60 -17.04
C PRO A 60 -10.52 28.15 -16.79
N GLN A 61 -9.87 27.51 -17.77
CA GLN A 61 -9.19 26.26 -17.50
C GLN A 61 -8.21 26.60 -16.37
N PHE A 62 -8.55 26.19 -15.16
CA PHE A 62 -7.57 26.05 -14.11
C PHE A 62 -6.57 25.06 -14.68
N ALA A 63 -5.48 25.60 -15.22
CA ALA A 63 -4.29 24.82 -15.50
C ALA A 63 -3.88 24.26 -14.14
N ILE A 64 -4.31 23.02 -13.88
CA ILE A 64 -3.70 22.19 -12.87
C ILE A 64 -2.22 22.22 -13.24
N PRO A 65 -1.31 22.74 -12.39
CA PRO A 65 0.10 22.51 -12.61
C PRO A 65 0.27 21.00 -12.51
N LYS A 66 0.31 20.31 -13.66
CA LYS A 66 0.93 19.01 -13.73
C LYS A 66 2.33 19.25 -13.21
N ASP A 67 2.74 18.51 -12.20
CA ASP A 67 4.14 18.40 -11.80
C ASP A 67 4.98 18.48 -13.06
N ALA A 68 5.73 19.57 -13.21
CA ALA A 68 6.59 19.75 -14.36
C ALA A 68 7.60 18.61 -14.26
N VAL A 69 7.39 17.54 -15.03
CA VAL A 69 8.25 16.36 -15.03
C VAL A 69 9.64 16.88 -15.41
N ARG A 70 10.51 17.00 -14.41
CA ARG A 70 11.90 17.40 -14.61
C ARG A 70 12.55 16.34 -15.49
N ARG A 71 13.01 16.76 -16.67
CA ARG A 71 13.60 15.89 -17.70
C ARG A 71 15.02 16.31 -18.09
N ASN A 72 15.48 17.44 -17.58
CA ASN A 72 16.81 17.96 -17.86
C ASN A 72 17.64 17.92 -16.57
N PHE A 73 18.80 17.29 -16.67
CA PHE A 73 19.75 17.12 -15.58
C PHE A 73 21.12 17.61 -16.08
N PRO A 74 21.37 18.93 -16.05
CA PRO A 74 22.61 19.48 -16.53
C PRO A 74 23.77 19.02 -15.64
N HIS A 75 24.93 18.79 -16.26
CA HIS A 75 26.15 18.51 -15.52
C HIS A 75 26.63 19.80 -14.83
N PRO A 76 27.00 19.74 -13.55
CA PRO A 76 27.52 20.92 -12.86
C PRO A 76 28.85 21.37 -13.46
N ASP A 77 29.13 22.67 -13.36
CA ASP A 77 30.46 23.21 -13.64
C ASP A 77 31.40 23.00 -12.44
N ALA A 78 32.70 23.23 -12.64
CA ALA A 78 33.71 23.01 -11.59
C ALA A 78 33.43 23.84 -10.31
N SER A 79 32.87 25.04 -10.44
CA SER A 79 32.54 25.87 -9.27
C SER A 79 31.36 25.31 -8.49
N THR A 80 30.37 24.75 -9.19
CA THR A 80 29.20 24.10 -8.60
C THR A 80 29.61 22.78 -7.95
N ASP A 81 30.47 21.98 -8.58
CA ASP A 81 31.03 20.75 -8.01
C ASP A 81 31.73 20.98 -6.67
N GLU A 82 32.50 22.05 -6.53
CA GLU A 82 33.15 22.40 -5.27
C GLU A 82 32.13 22.70 -4.15
N LYS A 83 31.02 23.37 -4.49
CA LYS A 83 29.93 23.63 -3.55
C LYS A 83 29.20 22.36 -3.14
N LEU A 84 28.94 21.45 -4.10
CA LEU A 84 28.30 20.16 -3.85
C LEU A 84 29.15 19.30 -2.90
N LYS A 85 30.47 19.22 -3.16
CA LYS A 85 31.45 18.56 -2.28
C LYS A 85 31.47 19.16 -0.88
N LYS A 86 31.41 20.49 -0.78
CA LYS A 86 31.36 21.17 0.52
C LYS A 86 30.08 20.84 1.27
N PHE A 87 28.93 20.83 0.58
CA PHE A 87 27.64 20.43 1.15
C PHE A 87 27.67 18.98 1.66
N SER A 88 28.13 18.03 0.85
CA SER A 88 28.20 16.62 1.22
C SER A 88 29.03 16.39 2.50
N LYS A 89 30.17 17.10 2.62
CA LYS A 89 31.05 17.03 3.81
C LYS A 89 30.43 17.54 5.11
N THR A 90 29.30 18.24 5.06
CA THR A 90 28.57 18.64 6.27
C THR A 90 27.87 17.48 6.97
N VAL A 91 27.62 16.38 6.24
CA VAL A 91 26.83 15.27 6.78
C VAL A 91 27.68 14.36 7.67
N HIS A 92 27.29 14.27 8.94
CA HIS A 92 27.94 13.42 9.94
C HIS A 92 26.93 12.63 10.78
N LEU A 93 27.45 11.67 11.54
CA LEU A 93 26.64 10.69 12.28
C LEU A 93 25.72 11.32 13.35
N GLU A 94 26.23 12.34 14.04
CA GLU A 94 25.60 12.92 15.24
C GLU A 94 24.73 14.15 14.96
N MET A 95 24.28 14.36 13.71
CA MET A 95 23.44 15.50 13.37
C MET A 95 22.09 15.45 14.10
N ASP A 96 21.76 16.52 14.80
CA ASP A 96 20.42 16.75 15.33
C ASP A 96 19.49 17.39 14.27
N ALA A 97 18.24 17.66 14.65
CA ALA A 97 17.26 18.23 13.71
C ALA A 97 17.65 19.64 13.23
N THR A 98 18.33 20.42 14.07
CA THR A 98 18.82 21.76 13.72
C THR A 98 19.97 21.63 12.72
N ASP A 99 20.95 20.75 13.00
CA ASP A 99 22.08 20.50 12.10
C ASP A 99 21.60 20.07 10.71
N ILE A 100 20.59 19.19 10.64
CA ILE A 100 20.02 18.72 9.37
C ILE A 100 19.40 19.89 8.58
N VAL A 101 18.61 20.73 9.25
CA VAL A 101 17.99 21.90 8.60
C VAL A 101 19.05 22.90 8.14
N GLU A 102 20.10 23.13 8.93
CA GLU A 102 21.20 24.04 8.57
C GLU A 102 22.05 23.51 7.40
N SER A 103 22.33 22.21 7.37
CA SER A 103 23.01 21.56 6.24
C SER A 103 22.25 21.77 4.93
N VAL A 104 20.93 21.55 4.95
CA VAL A 104 20.07 21.72 3.77
C VAL A 104 20.03 23.18 3.27
N LYS A 105 20.12 24.17 4.17
CA LYS A 105 20.19 25.59 3.76
C LYS A 105 21.41 25.94 2.91
N MET A 106 22.51 25.17 2.99
CA MET A 106 23.66 25.40 2.12
C MET A 106 23.34 25.22 0.62
N LEU A 107 22.26 24.48 0.30
CA LEU A 107 21.79 24.34 -1.07
C LEU A 107 21.24 25.64 -1.66
N GLU A 108 20.85 26.63 -0.84
CA GLU A 108 20.38 27.95 -1.34
C GLU A 108 21.45 28.69 -2.17
N GLU A 109 22.73 28.37 -1.98
CA GLU A 109 23.85 28.93 -2.75
C GLU A 109 24.11 28.19 -4.08
N ILE A 110 23.35 27.13 -4.36
CA ILE A 110 23.47 26.25 -5.52
C ILE A 110 22.24 26.44 -6.42
N ASN A 111 22.44 26.50 -7.74
CA ASN A 111 21.32 26.58 -8.66
C ASN A 111 20.44 25.31 -8.53
N PRO A 112 19.12 25.44 -8.32
CA PRO A 112 18.19 24.30 -8.22
C PRO A 112 18.29 23.27 -9.35
N ASP A 113 18.77 23.68 -10.54
CA ASP A 113 19.06 22.80 -11.67
C ASP A 113 20.10 21.70 -11.36
N TYR A 114 20.85 21.82 -10.25
CA TYR A 114 21.88 20.88 -9.81
C TYR A 114 21.55 20.13 -8.51
N TYR A 115 20.34 20.25 -7.96
CA TYR A 115 20.00 19.51 -6.74
C TYR A 115 20.01 17.99 -6.89
N HIS A 116 19.79 17.46 -8.10
CA HIS A 116 20.02 16.04 -8.41
C HIS A 116 21.47 15.64 -8.13
N ALA A 117 22.43 16.47 -8.56
CA ALA A 117 23.86 16.22 -8.37
C ALA A 117 24.26 16.32 -6.89
N ALA A 118 23.55 17.12 -6.07
CA ALA A 118 23.74 17.13 -4.63
C ALA A 118 23.40 15.78 -3.99
N ILE A 119 22.34 15.12 -4.45
CA ILE A 119 21.97 13.78 -4.00
C ILE A 119 23.01 12.75 -4.48
N THR A 120 23.46 12.84 -5.74
CA THR A 120 24.50 11.96 -6.28
C THR A 120 25.78 12.07 -5.46
N GLU A 121 26.24 13.28 -5.17
CA GLU A 121 27.43 13.52 -4.34
C GLU A 121 27.27 12.93 -2.93
N LEU A 122 26.11 13.14 -2.30
CA LEU A 122 25.78 12.56 -1.00
C LEU A 122 25.86 11.03 -1.02
N PHE A 123 25.35 10.38 -2.06
CA PHE A 123 25.46 8.93 -2.20
C PHE A 123 26.92 8.50 -2.35
N MET A 124 27.66 9.09 -3.29
CA MET A 124 29.02 8.68 -3.61
C MET A 124 29.98 8.87 -2.43
N ASP A 125 29.91 10.00 -1.73
CA ASP A 125 30.79 10.28 -0.58
C ASP A 125 30.51 9.38 0.64
N ASN A 126 29.32 8.76 0.70
CA ASN A 126 28.87 8.07 1.91
C ASN A 126 28.55 6.58 1.72
N ILE A 127 28.54 6.07 0.48
CA ILE A 127 28.18 4.69 0.18
C ILE A 127 29.09 3.68 0.89
N GLU A 128 30.39 3.97 0.97
CA GLU A 128 31.41 3.14 1.64
C GLU A 128 31.47 3.29 3.16
N ARG A 129 30.81 4.31 3.73
CA ARG A 129 30.82 4.57 5.18
C ARG A 129 30.02 3.50 5.94
N ASP A 130 29.97 3.58 7.27
CA ASP A 130 29.16 2.66 8.06
C ASP A 130 27.64 2.91 7.87
N ALA A 131 26.82 1.94 8.29
CA ALA A 131 25.36 2.01 8.13
C ALA A 131 24.73 3.25 8.78
N LYS A 132 25.22 3.68 9.94
CA LYS A 132 24.64 4.83 10.63
C LYS A 132 25.02 6.15 9.94
N SER A 133 26.22 6.23 9.35
CA SER A 133 26.60 7.36 8.49
C SER A 133 25.69 7.46 7.26
N ARG A 134 25.35 6.33 6.61
CA ARG A 134 24.37 6.32 5.50
C ARG A 134 22.97 6.73 5.97
N GLU A 135 22.54 6.32 7.15
CA GLU A 135 21.26 6.77 7.72
C GLU A 135 21.22 8.29 7.99
N ALA A 136 22.35 8.92 8.33
CA ALA A 136 22.41 10.39 8.45
C ALA A 136 22.15 11.07 7.09
N VAL A 137 22.72 10.56 6.00
CA VAL A 137 22.43 11.02 4.64
C VAL A 137 20.93 10.89 4.31
N VAL A 138 20.32 9.75 4.66
CA VAL A 138 18.88 9.52 4.46
C VAL A 138 18.03 10.56 5.20
N LYS A 139 18.45 11.01 6.39
CA LYS A 139 17.76 12.08 7.13
C LYS A 139 17.87 13.43 6.41
N VAL A 140 19.04 13.77 5.89
CA VAL A 140 19.26 15.00 5.11
C VAL A 140 18.39 15.01 3.86
N ILE A 141 18.38 13.92 3.08
CA ILE A 141 17.54 13.81 1.88
C ILE A 141 16.05 13.86 2.24
N ALA A 142 15.65 13.24 3.36
CA ALA A 142 14.27 13.35 3.84
C ALA A 142 13.88 14.79 4.16
N GLN A 143 14.78 15.57 4.75
CA GLN A 143 14.57 17.00 4.98
C GLN A 143 14.45 17.79 3.67
N MET A 144 15.25 17.44 2.64
CA MET A 144 15.16 18.05 1.31
C MET A 144 13.79 17.78 0.64
N PHE A 145 13.25 16.57 0.79
CA PHE A 145 11.89 16.24 0.35
C PHE A 145 10.82 17.03 1.12
N GLU A 146 10.94 17.10 2.44
CA GLU A 146 9.99 17.81 3.31
C GLU A 146 9.93 19.31 2.97
N GLN A 147 11.08 19.93 2.70
CA GLN A 147 11.18 21.33 2.28
C GLN A 147 10.86 21.54 0.78
N LYS A 148 10.54 20.47 0.04
CA LYS A 148 10.25 20.49 -1.40
C LYS A 148 11.38 21.09 -2.24
N ILE A 149 12.62 20.94 -1.77
CA ILE A 149 13.82 21.34 -2.49
C ILE A 149 14.08 20.37 -3.64
N VAL A 150 13.81 19.08 -3.42
CA VAL A 150 13.95 18.03 -4.44
C VAL A 150 12.64 17.29 -4.66
N GLY A 151 12.43 16.87 -5.91
CA GLY A 151 11.32 16.02 -6.30
C GLY A 151 11.74 14.57 -6.54
N LYS A 152 10.75 13.71 -6.81
CA LYS A 152 10.95 12.30 -7.19
C LYS A 152 11.94 12.15 -8.35
N ALA A 153 11.83 13.00 -9.37
CA ALA A 153 12.69 12.94 -10.56
C ALA A 153 14.18 13.18 -10.26
N ASP A 154 14.51 14.12 -9.35
CA ASP A 154 15.88 14.40 -8.92
C ASP A 154 16.51 13.20 -8.23
N TYR A 155 15.75 12.62 -7.30
CA TYR A 155 16.19 11.49 -6.50
C TYR A 155 16.39 10.23 -7.36
N LEU A 156 15.46 9.96 -8.30
CA LEU A 156 15.57 8.83 -9.22
C LEU A 156 16.75 8.98 -10.18
N HIS A 157 16.99 10.18 -10.70
CA HIS A 157 18.16 10.43 -11.53
C HIS A 157 19.48 10.20 -10.77
N ALA A 158 19.57 10.67 -9.53
CA ALA A 158 20.75 10.43 -8.70
C ALA A 158 21.02 8.93 -8.44
N LEU A 159 19.97 8.14 -8.21
CA LEU A 159 20.10 6.68 -8.09
C LEU A 159 20.56 6.03 -9.40
N GLU A 160 20.02 6.47 -10.53
CA GLU A 160 20.41 5.98 -11.86
C GLU A 160 21.90 6.20 -12.12
N GLU A 161 22.44 7.37 -11.75
CA GLU A 161 23.88 7.67 -11.87
C GLU A 161 24.74 6.74 -11.00
N VAL A 162 24.30 6.41 -9.78
CA VAL A 162 24.98 5.42 -8.94
C VAL A 162 24.95 4.03 -9.60
N PHE A 163 23.81 3.61 -10.17
CA PHE A 163 23.70 2.32 -10.84
C PHE A 163 24.54 2.22 -12.10
N LYS A 164 24.73 3.31 -12.86
CA LYS A 164 25.63 3.35 -14.03
C LYS A 164 27.10 3.09 -13.65
N LEU A 165 27.48 3.40 -12.42
CA LEU A 165 28.84 3.21 -11.89
C LEU A 165 29.00 1.93 -11.07
N ALA A 166 27.94 1.12 -10.93
CA ALA A 166 27.93 0.00 -10.00
C ALA A 166 28.95 -1.10 -10.33
N ASP A 167 29.23 -1.34 -11.61
CA ASP A 167 30.20 -2.36 -12.05
C ASP A 167 31.64 -2.01 -11.63
N ASP A 168 31.98 -0.72 -11.56
CA ASP A 168 33.26 -0.26 -11.06
C ASP A 168 33.29 -0.29 -9.52
N LEU A 169 32.22 0.24 -8.89
CA LEU A 169 32.12 0.34 -7.43
C LEU A 169 32.13 -1.02 -6.73
N ILE A 170 31.55 -2.06 -7.34
CA ILE A 170 31.47 -3.39 -6.71
C ILE A 170 32.82 -4.08 -6.58
N ILE A 171 33.83 -3.66 -7.36
CA ILE A 171 35.20 -4.17 -7.28
C ILE A 171 35.79 -3.84 -5.92
N ASP A 172 35.61 -2.59 -5.47
CA ASP A 172 36.15 -2.09 -4.21
C ASP A 172 35.17 -2.28 -3.03
N LEU A 173 33.87 -2.34 -3.31
CA LEU A 173 32.80 -2.51 -2.32
C LEU A 173 31.95 -3.76 -2.61
N PRO A 174 32.36 -4.98 -2.18
CA PRO A 174 31.63 -6.22 -2.47
C PRO A 174 30.19 -6.27 -1.96
N GLN A 175 29.86 -5.44 -0.95
CA GLN A 175 28.51 -5.31 -0.37
C GLN A 175 27.75 -4.11 -0.94
N LEU A 176 28.10 -3.65 -2.15
CA LEU A 176 27.57 -2.45 -2.78
C LEU A 176 26.05 -2.33 -2.68
N TYR A 177 25.30 -3.34 -3.14
CA TYR A 177 23.84 -3.28 -3.16
C TYR A 177 23.21 -3.24 -1.78
N LYS A 178 23.87 -3.83 -0.77
CA LYS A 178 23.47 -3.67 0.63
C LYS A 178 23.65 -2.22 1.08
N CYS A 179 24.75 -1.58 0.70
CA CYS A 179 25.00 -0.17 1.03
C CYS A 179 24.01 0.77 0.31
N ILE A 180 23.80 0.57 -1.00
CA ILE A 180 22.83 1.37 -1.78
C ILE A 180 21.42 1.21 -1.21
N ALA A 181 21.03 0.00 -0.79
CA ALA A 181 19.68 -0.23 -0.28
C ALA A 181 19.31 0.62 0.94
N THR A 182 20.29 0.99 1.76
CA THR A 182 20.05 1.93 2.88
C THR A 182 19.48 3.26 2.40
N PHE A 183 19.84 3.72 1.20
CA PHE A 183 19.45 5.04 0.72
C PHE A 183 17.98 5.15 0.33
N TYR A 184 17.30 4.08 -0.10
CA TYR A 184 15.93 4.15 -0.60
C TYR A 184 14.86 3.49 0.27
N VAL A 185 15.22 2.67 1.27
CA VAL A 185 14.24 1.95 2.13
C VAL A 185 13.24 2.90 2.81
N LYS A 186 13.71 4.03 3.35
CA LYS A 186 12.85 5.05 3.97
C LYS A 186 11.88 5.66 2.95
N PHE A 187 12.33 5.89 1.73
CA PHE A 187 11.56 6.57 0.69
C PHE A 187 10.55 5.65 0.00
N LEU A 188 10.81 4.33 -0.02
CA LEU A 188 9.81 3.33 -0.34
C LEU A 188 8.68 3.31 0.69
N HIS A 189 9.04 3.30 1.99
CA HIS A 189 8.04 3.28 3.06
C HIS A 189 7.18 4.56 3.09
N GLY A 190 7.82 5.72 2.89
CA GLY A 190 7.16 7.01 2.81
C GLY A 190 6.44 7.27 1.48
N ARG A 191 6.50 6.33 0.52
CA ARG A 191 5.88 6.41 -0.81
C ARG A 191 6.34 7.61 -1.65
N GLN A 192 7.55 8.14 -1.40
CA GLN A 192 8.17 9.12 -2.30
C GLN A 192 8.63 8.46 -3.61
N ILE A 193 8.95 7.17 -3.55
CA ILE A 193 9.23 6.28 -4.68
C ILE A 193 8.57 4.92 -4.43
N ASP A 194 8.47 4.10 -5.46
CA ASP A 194 7.99 2.71 -5.41
C ASP A 194 9.01 1.73 -6.02
N LEU A 195 8.73 0.43 -5.92
CA LEU A 195 9.62 -0.61 -6.47
C LEU A 195 9.71 -0.57 -8.01
N ALA A 196 8.68 -0.07 -8.70
CA ALA A 196 8.71 0.06 -10.15
C ALA A 196 9.65 1.18 -10.57
N ASP A 197 9.68 2.30 -9.83
CA ASP A 197 10.69 3.33 -10.02
C ASP A 197 12.10 2.78 -9.84
N LEU A 198 12.34 2.00 -8.78
CA LEU A 198 13.63 1.37 -8.54
C LEU A 198 14.02 0.42 -9.66
N GLN A 199 13.09 -0.40 -10.15
CA GLN A 199 13.30 -1.26 -11.30
C GLN A 199 13.71 -0.45 -12.55
N ASN A 200 13.04 0.69 -12.78
CA ASN A 200 13.28 1.55 -13.94
C ASN A 200 14.66 2.23 -13.89
N VAL A 201 15.14 2.69 -12.73
CA VAL A 201 16.47 3.31 -12.62
C VAL A 201 17.60 2.28 -12.54
N ALA A 202 17.28 1.04 -12.14
CA ALA A 202 18.24 -0.05 -12.03
C ALA A 202 18.52 -0.76 -13.38
N GLN A 203 17.92 -0.33 -14.49
CA GLN A 203 18.12 -0.93 -15.81
C GLN A 203 19.60 -1.23 -16.17
N PRO A 204 20.59 -0.34 -15.86
CA PRO A 204 22.00 -0.63 -16.13
C PRO A 204 22.53 -1.93 -15.48
N ILE A 205 21.97 -2.34 -14.34
CA ILE A 205 22.45 -3.48 -13.54
C ILE A 205 21.52 -4.69 -13.57
N LEU A 206 20.30 -4.60 -14.12
CA LEU A 206 19.26 -5.62 -13.93
C LEU A 206 19.70 -7.01 -14.37
N ALA A 207 20.38 -7.13 -15.52
CA ALA A 207 20.82 -8.42 -16.06
C ALA A 207 21.84 -9.13 -15.17
N SER A 208 22.71 -8.38 -14.50
CA SER A 208 23.83 -8.92 -13.70
C SER A 208 23.48 -9.02 -12.22
N TYR A 209 22.77 -8.03 -11.69
CA TYR A 209 22.62 -7.81 -10.25
C TYR A 209 21.19 -7.47 -9.81
N GLY A 210 20.21 -7.47 -10.72
CA GLY A 210 18.82 -7.11 -10.40
C GLY A 210 18.25 -7.95 -9.24
N GLY A 211 18.48 -9.27 -9.25
CA GLY A 211 18.05 -10.14 -8.16
C GLY A 211 18.75 -9.84 -6.81
N VAL A 212 20.05 -9.51 -6.85
CA VAL A 212 20.82 -9.15 -5.65
C VAL A 212 20.32 -7.83 -5.07
N MET A 213 20.10 -6.82 -5.91
CA MET A 213 19.51 -5.55 -5.50
C MET A 213 18.14 -5.76 -4.86
N LEU A 214 17.23 -6.50 -5.52
CA LEU A 214 15.89 -6.78 -5.00
C LEU A 214 15.95 -7.49 -3.64
N ARG A 215 16.85 -8.47 -3.49
CA ARG A 215 17.06 -9.14 -2.21
C ARG A 215 17.46 -8.17 -1.11
N GLU A 216 18.47 -7.33 -1.36
CA GLU A 216 18.99 -6.41 -0.35
C GLU A 216 17.95 -5.38 0.10
N VAL A 217 17.15 -4.85 -0.84
CA VAL A 217 16.07 -3.92 -0.48
C VAL A 217 14.97 -4.60 0.33
N LEU A 218 14.52 -5.79 -0.06
CA LEU A 218 13.44 -6.50 0.63
C LEU A 218 13.86 -6.91 2.04
N HIS A 219 15.09 -7.39 2.23
CA HIS A 219 15.58 -7.74 3.57
C HIS A 219 15.79 -6.53 4.48
N GLN A 220 16.30 -5.41 3.96
CA GLN A 220 16.43 -4.20 4.78
C GLN A 220 15.07 -3.59 5.13
N TYR A 221 14.14 -3.63 4.18
CA TYR A 221 12.77 -3.19 4.41
C TYR A 221 12.08 -4.08 5.46
N GLU A 222 12.21 -5.41 5.34
CA GLU A 222 11.69 -6.38 6.33
C GLU A 222 12.31 -6.18 7.70
N GLY A 223 13.63 -5.99 7.78
CA GLY A 223 14.32 -5.75 9.05
C GLY A 223 13.87 -4.47 9.75
N THR A 224 13.39 -3.47 9.00
CA THR A 224 12.97 -2.16 9.52
C THR A 224 11.47 -2.10 9.81
N TYR A 225 10.64 -2.67 8.93
CA TYR A 225 9.18 -2.51 8.94
C TYR A 225 8.40 -3.82 9.12
N GLY A 226 9.10 -4.97 9.15
CA GLY A 226 8.53 -6.29 9.33
C GLY A 226 8.03 -6.95 8.04
N GLN A 227 7.87 -8.27 8.09
CA GLN A 227 7.49 -9.13 6.97
C GLN A 227 6.17 -8.68 6.31
N SER A 228 5.16 -8.39 7.12
CA SER A 228 3.85 -7.87 6.69
C SER A 228 3.95 -6.63 5.80
N ALA A 229 4.78 -5.65 6.20
CA ALA A 229 4.98 -4.44 5.42
C ALA A 229 5.75 -4.71 4.12
N THR A 230 6.65 -5.70 4.11
CA THR A 230 7.38 -6.14 2.91
C THR A 230 6.43 -6.79 1.89
N VAL A 231 5.50 -7.64 2.34
CA VAL A 231 4.45 -8.21 1.48
C VAL A 231 3.66 -7.08 0.81
N MET A 232 3.26 -6.06 1.58
CA MET A 232 2.56 -4.88 1.08
C MET A 232 3.36 -4.08 0.05
N LEU A 233 4.66 -3.88 0.32
CA LEU A 233 5.54 -3.19 -0.61
C LEU A 233 5.63 -3.95 -1.94
N TRP A 234 5.80 -5.27 -1.88
CA TRP A 234 5.87 -6.12 -3.07
C TRP A 234 4.56 -6.11 -3.87
N LEU A 235 3.44 -6.35 -3.18
CA LEU A 235 2.11 -6.38 -3.78
C LEU A 235 1.74 -5.07 -4.48
N SER A 236 2.03 -3.93 -3.84
CA SER A 236 1.69 -2.62 -4.41
C SER A 236 2.53 -2.24 -5.64
N SER A 237 3.60 -2.98 -5.94
CA SER A 237 4.46 -2.70 -7.10
C SER A 237 3.86 -3.11 -8.45
N SER A 238 2.91 -4.06 -8.46
CA SER A 238 2.42 -4.73 -9.70
C SER A 238 3.53 -5.34 -10.58
N LEU A 239 4.72 -5.60 -10.01
CA LEU A 239 5.86 -6.19 -10.72
C LEU A 239 5.82 -7.72 -10.65
N ASN A 240 6.52 -8.33 -11.59
CA ASN A 240 6.90 -9.73 -11.53
C ASN A 240 8.33 -9.86 -11.00
N PHE A 241 8.62 -10.93 -10.27
CA PHE A 241 9.98 -11.21 -9.83
C PHE A 241 10.98 -11.31 -10.99
N ALA A 242 10.52 -11.75 -12.17
CA ALA A 242 11.31 -11.82 -13.38
C ALA A 242 11.77 -10.44 -13.90
N ASP A 243 11.13 -9.34 -13.46
CA ASP A 243 11.52 -7.97 -13.81
C ASP A 243 12.86 -7.57 -13.15
N PHE A 244 13.27 -8.27 -12.10
CA PHE A 244 14.56 -8.14 -11.43
C PHE A 244 15.44 -9.40 -11.54
N ILE A 245 14.85 -10.58 -11.37
CA ILE A 245 15.54 -11.87 -11.28
C ILE A 245 15.53 -12.52 -12.67
N GLN A 246 16.46 -12.11 -13.54
CA GLN A 246 16.53 -12.55 -14.93
C GLN A 246 17.21 -13.93 -15.10
N LEU A 247 16.73 -14.96 -14.38
CA LEU A 247 17.28 -16.32 -14.40
C LEU A 247 16.71 -17.24 -15.51
N GLY A 248 15.82 -16.71 -16.35
CA GLY A 248 15.32 -17.37 -17.58
C GLY A 248 14.19 -18.37 -17.41
N SER A 249 13.77 -18.73 -16.19
CA SER A 249 12.62 -19.61 -15.93
C SER A 249 12.01 -19.33 -14.56
N ALA A 250 10.68 -19.46 -14.44
CA ALA A 250 9.95 -19.24 -13.18
C ALA A 250 10.48 -20.10 -12.02
N ASP A 251 10.75 -21.39 -12.24
CA ASP A 251 11.27 -22.30 -11.21
C ASP A 251 12.59 -21.82 -10.57
N LYS A 252 13.48 -21.22 -11.38
CA LYS A 252 14.75 -20.65 -10.89
C LYS A 252 14.54 -19.38 -10.10
N VAL A 253 13.55 -18.57 -10.48
CA VAL A 253 13.15 -17.38 -9.72
C VAL A 253 12.58 -17.79 -8.37
N GLU A 254 11.70 -18.78 -8.34
CA GLU A 254 11.17 -19.33 -7.07
C GLU A 254 12.28 -19.92 -6.20
N GLN A 255 13.19 -20.69 -6.78
CA GLN A 255 14.33 -21.25 -6.04
C GLN A 255 15.21 -20.15 -5.47
N TYR A 256 15.50 -19.09 -6.25
CA TYR A 256 16.25 -17.94 -5.77
C TYR A 256 15.56 -17.29 -4.57
N LEU A 257 14.24 -17.14 -4.60
CA LEU A 257 13.50 -16.57 -3.48
C LEU A 257 13.57 -17.48 -2.24
N ARG A 258 13.43 -18.80 -2.40
CA ARG A 258 13.58 -19.77 -1.30
C ARG A 258 14.97 -19.73 -0.68
N ASP A 259 16.01 -19.72 -1.51
CA ASP A 259 17.40 -19.67 -1.07
C ASP A 259 17.70 -18.39 -0.27
N ASN A 260 16.98 -17.32 -0.57
CA ASN A 260 17.07 -16.03 0.12
C ASN A 260 15.94 -15.80 1.14
N LYS A 261 15.13 -16.80 1.50
CA LYS A 261 14.04 -16.69 2.50
C LYS A 261 12.98 -15.62 2.18
N LEU A 262 12.71 -15.41 0.90
CA LEU A 262 11.71 -14.48 0.37
C LEU A 262 10.53 -15.20 -0.31
N ASP A 263 10.47 -16.53 -0.21
CA ASP A 263 9.44 -17.36 -0.85
C ASP A 263 8.03 -17.13 -0.31
N TYR A 264 7.89 -16.53 0.87
CA TYR A 264 6.58 -16.08 1.39
C TYR A 264 5.92 -15.04 0.47
N LEU A 265 6.69 -14.31 -0.33
CA LEU A 265 6.19 -13.35 -1.32
C LEU A 265 5.68 -14.01 -2.62
N LEU A 266 5.88 -15.32 -2.82
CA LEU A 266 5.31 -16.04 -3.96
C LEU A 266 3.80 -16.24 -3.83
N ASN A 267 3.30 -16.29 -2.59
CA ASN A 267 1.89 -16.52 -2.29
C ASN A 267 1.04 -15.23 -2.32
N SER A 268 1.52 -14.19 -3.01
CA SER A 268 0.96 -12.84 -3.16
C SER A 268 -0.44 -12.72 -3.81
N GLY A 269 -1.30 -13.72 -3.71
CA GLY A 269 -2.73 -13.62 -4.08
C GLY A 269 -3.59 -12.95 -3.00
N SER A 270 -4.91 -12.96 -3.16
CA SER A 270 -5.91 -12.40 -2.21
C SER A 270 -5.84 -12.94 -0.77
N ASN A 271 -5.05 -13.99 -0.54
CA ASN A 271 -4.84 -14.63 0.76
C ASN A 271 -3.45 -14.36 1.35
N ALA A 272 -2.62 -13.53 0.71
CA ALA A 272 -1.23 -13.26 1.13
C ALA A 272 -1.11 -12.37 2.36
N LEU A 273 -2.05 -11.43 2.51
CA LEU A 273 -2.02 -10.48 3.61
C LEU A 273 -2.66 -11.09 4.85
N ASP A 274 -1.90 -11.21 5.93
CA ASP A 274 -2.48 -11.45 7.24
C ASP A 274 -3.41 -10.29 7.65
N MET A 275 -4.36 -10.55 8.56
CA MET A 275 -5.31 -9.52 8.97
C MET A 275 -4.66 -8.39 9.77
N GLN A 276 -3.51 -8.63 10.41
CA GLN A 276 -2.76 -7.56 11.07
C GLN A 276 -2.26 -6.52 10.06
N THR A 277 -1.82 -6.98 8.89
CA THR A 277 -1.37 -6.16 7.77
C THR A 277 -2.54 -5.39 7.18
N VAL A 278 -3.67 -6.07 6.96
CA VAL A 278 -4.91 -5.43 6.50
C VAL A 278 -5.33 -4.30 7.45
N GLY A 279 -5.36 -4.57 8.75
CA GLY A 279 -5.69 -3.55 9.76
C GLY A 279 -4.70 -2.38 9.78
N THR A 280 -3.40 -2.65 9.62
CA THR A 280 -2.35 -1.61 9.57
C THR A 280 -2.50 -0.74 8.33
N GLN A 281 -2.75 -1.35 7.17
CA GLN A 281 -2.92 -0.64 5.91
C GLN A 281 -4.19 0.22 5.91
N ILE A 282 -5.30 -0.29 6.45
CA ILE A 282 -6.54 0.49 6.65
C ILE A 282 -6.22 1.72 7.51
N LYS A 283 -5.58 1.55 8.68
CA LYS A 283 -5.19 2.69 9.53
C LYS A 283 -4.32 3.71 8.78
N GLN A 284 -3.41 3.26 7.91
CA GLN A 284 -2.59 4.16 7.10
C GLN A 284 -3.44 5.00 6.15
N PHE A 285 -4.40 4.39 5.45
CA PHE A 285 -5.32 5.10 4.57
C PHE A 285 -6.15 6.15 5.29
N LEU A 286 -6.67 5.82 6.49
CA LEU A 286 -7.45 6.77 7.28
C LEU A 286 -6.58 7.97 7.70
N LYS A 287 -5.37 7.70 8.21
CA LYS A 287 -4.39 8.72 8.58
C LYS A 287 -3.97 9.62 7.42
N SER A 288 -3.80 9.07 6.22
CA SER A 288 -3.41 9.85 5.04
C SER A 288 -4.58 10.58 4.38
N GLY A 289 -5.82 10.39 4.87
CA GLY A 289 -7.02 10.95 4.24
C GLY A 289 -7.27 10.40 2.84
N ALA A 290 -6.94 9.11 2.60
CA ALA A 290 -7.14 8.45 1.32
C ALA A 290 -8.60 8.46 0.89
N LYS A 291 -8.86 8.48 -0.42
CA LYS A 291 -10.23 8.49 -0.94
C LYS A 291 -10.86 7.11 -0.78
N PHE A 292 -12.17 7.04 -0.55
CA PHE A 292 -12.90 5.77 -0.45
C PHE A 292 -12.66 4.83 -1.64
N VAL A 293 -12.56 5.37 -2.86
CA VAL A 293 -12.27 4.58 -4.08
C VAL A 293 -10.93 3.85 -3.97
N GLU A 294 -9.91 4.50 -3.41
CA GLU A 294 -8.57 3.90 -3.22
C GLU A 294 -8.63 2.80 -2.15
N ILE A 295 -9.30 3.07 -1.02
CA ILE A 295 -9.46 2.09 0.06
C ILE A 295 -10.22 0.86 -0.44
N PHE A 296 -11.36 1.07 -1.11
CA PHE A 296 -12.19 -0.02 -1.59
C PHE A 296 -11.55 -0.80 -2.72
N GLY A 297 -10.85 -0.12 -3.63
CA GLY A 297 -10.05 -0.77 -4.68
C GLY A 297 -8.97 -1.65 -4.07
N TRP A 298 -8.24 -1.12 -3.08
CA TRP A 298 -7.20 -1.86 -2.37
C TRP A 298 -7.76 -3.09 -1.64
N VAL A 299 -8.87 -2.96 -0.90
CA VAL A 299 -9.48 -4.10 -0.22
C VAL A 299 -9.95 -5.15 -1.23
N ALA A 300 -10.56 -4.75 -2.35
CA ALA A 300 -11.01 -5.66 -3.38
C ALA A 300 -9.83 -6.43 -4.03
N GLU A 301 -8.71 -5.75 -4.26
CA GLU A 301 -7.52 -6.31 -4.90
C GLU A 301 -6.75 -7.26 -3.98
N TYR A 302 -6.52 -6.87 -2.72
CA TYR A 302 -5.57 -7.58 -1.85
C TYR A 302 -6.20 -8.40 -0.73
N VAL A 303 -7.46 -8.16 -0.36
CA VAL A 303 -8.21 -9.01 0.57
C VAL A 303 -9.09 -9.99 -0.21
N GLY A 304 -9.68 -9.54 -1.31
CA GLY A 304 -10.48 -10.38 -2.21
C GLY A 304 -11.89 -10.69 -1.69
N PRO A 305 -12.79 -11.14 -2.59
CA PRO A 305 -14.23 -11.23 -2.33
C PRO A 305 -14.63 -12.25 -1.26
N GLU A 306 -13.84 -13.31 -1.07
CA GLU A 306 -14.12 -14.34 -0.07
C GLU A 306 -13.80 -13.82 1.35
N ARG A 307 -12.59 -13.30 1.55
CA ARG A 307 -12.12 -12.87 2.88
C ARG A 307 -12.79 -11.60 3.38
N VAL A 308 -13.23 -10.69 2.50
CA VAL A 308 -13.98 -9.49 2.94
C VAL A 308 -15.31 -9.82 3.63
N THR A 309 -15.79 -11.07 3.47
CA THR A 309 -17.00 -11.55 4.14
C THR A 309 -16.74 -12.32 5.43
N SER A 310 -15.47 -12.60 5.74
CA SER A 310 -15.07 -13.39 6.91
C SER A 310 -15.18 -12.60 8.22
N ASP A 311 -15.48 -13.31 9.31
CA ASP A 311 -15.53 -12.74 10.66
C ASP A 311 -14.23 -12.03 11.04
N GLU A 312 -13.09 -12.63 10.68
CA GLU A 312 -11.76 -12.10 10.96
C GLU A 312 -11.54 -10.73 10.30
N PHE A 313 -11.97 -10.58 9.05
CA PHE A 313 -11.90 -9.30 8.34
C PHE A 313 -12.82 -8.26 8.97
N ILE A 314 -14.08 -8.61 9.27
CA ILE A 314 -15.03 -7.67 9.88
C ILE A 314 -14.51 -7.16 11.22
N ARG A 315 -13.96 -8.05 12.05
CA ARG A 315 -13.32 -7.67 13.32
C ARG A 315 -12.13 -6.74 13.11
N THR A 316 -11.29 -7.05 12.14
CA THR A 316 -10.08 -6.29 11.81
C THR A 316 -10.40 -4.89 11.30
N LEU A 317 -11.33 -4.79 10.35
CA LEU A 317 -11.82 -3.54 9.79
C LEU A 317 -12.44 -2.67 10.89
N THR A 318 -13.32 -3.25 11.70
CA THR A 318 -13.99 -2.55 12.81
C THR A 318 -12.96 -2.00 13.79
N LYS A 319 -12.03 -2.83 14.27
CA LYS A 319 -10.97 -2.38 15.17
C LYS A 319 -10.14 -1.25 14.54
N ALA A 320 -9.71 -1.40 13.29
CA ALA A 320 -8.88 -0.40 12.62
C ALA A 320 -9.55 0.97 12.48
N VAL A 321 -10.83 0.99 12.07
CA VAL A 321 -11.61 2.24 11.91
C VAL A 321 -11.92 2.87 13.26
N ILE A 322 -12.44 2.11 14.22
CA ILE A 322 -12.82 2.66 15.53
C ILE A 322 -11.58 3.16 16.28
N GLU A 323 -10.48 2.40 16.28
CA GLU A 323 -9.24 2.82 16.94
C GLU A 323 -8.63 4.08 16.32
N HIS A 324 -8.76 4.28 15.00
CA HIS A 324 -8.34 5.53 14.35
C HIS A 324 -9.15 6.74 14.84
N CYS A 325 -10.41 6.53 15.18
CA CYS A 325 -11.31 7.58 15.64
C CYS A 325 -11.16 7.88 17.14
N ILE A 326 -10.22 7.27 17.89
CA ILE A 326 -10.06 7.49 19.33
C ILE A 326 -8.88 8.42 19.61
N ASP A 327 -9.17 9.57 20.23
CA ASP A 327 -8.17 10.52 20.68
C ASP A 327 -7.64 10.13 22.07
N ASN A 328 -6.31 10.16 22.21
CA ASN A 328 -5.61 9.90 23.48
C ASN A 328 -6.09 8.65 24.22
N LYS A 329 -6.49 7.60 23.48
CA LYS A 329 -7.00 6.33 24.01
C LYS A 329 -8.22 6.43 24.94
N THR A 330 -8.90 7.58 24.98
CA THR A 330 -9.91 7.86 26.01
C THR A 330 -11.24 8.35 25.46
N LYS A 331 -11.23 9.07 24.32
CA LYS A 331 -12.44 9.71 23.78
C LYS A 331 -12.60 9.44 22.29
N LEU A 332 -13.84 9.19 21.86
CA LEU A 332 -14.18 9.11 20.45
C LEU A 332 -14.19 10.52 19.82
N ASN A 333 -13.47 10.66 18.72
CA ASN A 333 -13.53 11.81 17.82
C ASN A 333 -14.73 11.65 16.89
N VAL A 334 -15.80 12.39 17.20
CA VAL A 334 -17.07 12.34 16.46
C VAL A 334 -16.90 12.74 14.99
N GLN A 335 -15.96 13.64 14.68
CA GLN A 335 -15.72 14.07 13.30
C GLN A 335 -15.09 12.96 12.46
N GLU A 336 -14.11 12.24 13.03
CA GLU A 336 -13.47 11.11 12.34
C GLU A 336 -14.43 9.94 12.14
N ILE A 337 -15.25 9.59 13.14
CA ILE A 337 -16.22 8.49 12.97
C ILE A 337 -17.32 8.85 11.98
N THR A 338 -17.83 10.10 11.99
CA THR A 338 -18.78 10.61 10.99
C THR A 338 -18.19 10.58 9.57
N LYS A 339 -16.87 10.72 9.45
CA LYS A 339 -16.19 10.63 8.16
C LYS A 339 -16.01 9.18 7.71
N TRP A 340 -15.62 8.27 8.60
CA TRP A 340 -15.15 6.94 8.22
C TRP A 340 -16.15 5.79 8.42
N HIS A 341 -17.31 6.02 9.07
CA HIS A 341 -18.33 4.97 9.31
C HIS A 341 -18.79 4.29 8.01
N GLN A 342 -18.79 4.99 6.87
CA GLN A 342 -19.21 4.46 5.57
C GLN A 342 -18.38 3.24 5.12
N ILE A 343 -17.14 3.14 5.59
CA ILE A 343 -16.30 1.96 5.36
C ILE A 343 -16.90 0.76 6.09
N LEU A 344 -17.31 0.94 7.35
CA LEU A 344 -17.95 -0.10 8.14
C LEU A 344 -19.29 -0.50 7.53
N GLN A 345 -20.14 0.48 7.18
CA GLN A 345 -21.42 0.22 6.51
C GLN A 345 -21.24 -0.67 5.27
N LYS A 346 -20.27 -0.36 4.41
CA LYS A 346 -20.04 -1.11 3.17
C LYS A 346 -19.75 -2.60 3.38
N TYR A 347 -18.97 -2.95 4.39
CA TYR A 347 -18.49 -4.33 4.57
C TYR A 347 -19.31 -5.12 5.60
N ILE A 348 -19.84 -4.46 6.63
CA ILE A 348 -20.81 -5.05 7.57
C ILE A 348 -22.13 -5.31 6.84
N ASP A 349 -22.53 -4.43 5.93
CA ASP A 349 -23.60 -4.68 4.94
C ASP A 349 -24.95 -5.04 5.59
N SER A 350 -25.25 -4.40 6.74
CA SER A 350 -26.48 -4.59 7.54
C SER A 350 -26.82 -6.06 7.81
N LYS A 351 -25.78 -6.92 7.95
CA LYS A 351 -25.96 -8.34 8.28
C LYS A 351 -25.79 -8.52 9.78
N PRO A 352 -26.82 -9.02 10.50
CA PRO A 352 -26.77 -9.15 11.95
C PRO A 352 -25.55 -9.96 12.45
N GLU A 353 -25.16 -11.01 11.74
CA GLU A 353 -23.98 -11.80 12.08
C GLU A 353 -22.67 -11.02 11.94
N ARG A 354 -22.55 -10.11 10.96
CA ARG A 354 -21.35 -9.27 10.80
C ARG A 354 -21.34 -8.13 11.81
N GLU A 355 -22.49 -7.54 12.09
CA GLU A 355 -22.67 -6.57 13.17
C GLU A 355 -22.26 -7.16 14.53
N LEU A 356 -22.62 -8.42 14.79
CA LEU A 356 -22.15 -9.16 15.97
C LEU A 356 -20.61 -9.26 16.01
N GLN A 357 -19.97 -9.57 14.88
CA GLN A 357 -18.50 -9.60 14.81
C GLN A 357 -17.87 -8.21 15.07
N ALA A 358 -18.49 -7.16 14.54
CA ALA A 358 -18.09 -5.78 14.82
C ALA A 358 -18.20 -5.45 16.32
N MET A 359 -19.30 -5.86 16.95
CA MET A 359 -19.50 -5.69 18.40
C MET A 359 -18.45 -6.42 19.24
N TYR A 360 -18.06 -7.64 18.89
CA TYR A 360 -16.96 -8.33 19.57
C TYR A 360 -15.63 -7.58 19.42
N ALA A 361 -15.34 -7.03 18.24
CA ALA A 361 -14.13 -6.24 18.03
C ALA A 361 -14.13 -4.94 18.87
N ILE A 362 -15.26 -4.25 18.95
CA ILE A 362 -15.43 -3.04 19.78
C ILE A 362 -15.26 -3.39 21.27
N GLN A 363 -15.88 -4.47 21.74
CA GLN A 363 -15.72 -4.93 23.12
C GLN A 363 -14.25 -5.17 23.44
N ARG A 364 -13.55 -5.95 22.62
CA ARG A 364 -12.12 -6.25 22.81
C ARG A 364 -11.28 -4.98 22.81
N LEU A 365 -11.52 -4.06 21.89
CA LEU A 365 -10.81 -2.77 21.85
C LEU A 365 -11.02 -1.95 23.12
N VAL A 366 -12.26 -1.83 23.62
CA VAL A 366 -12.54 -1.08 24.85
C VAL A 366 -11.91 -1.74 26.08
N VAL A 367 -11.85 -3.07 26.11
CA VAL A 367 -11.13 -3.82 27.16
C VAL A 367 -9.61 -3.57 27.09
N GLU A 368 -9.02 -3.59 25.90
CA GLU A 368 -7.59 -3.25 25.68
C GLU A 368 -7.26 -1.81 26.11
N LEU A 369 -8.25 -0.90 26.04
CA LEU A 369 -8.14 0.49 26.50
C LEU A 369 -8.51 0.68 27.98
N GLU A 370 -8.72 -0.40 28.73
CA GLU A 370 -9.05 -0.39 30.16
C GLU A 370 -10.38 0.33 30.50
N HIS A 371 -11.38 0.22 29.61
CA HIS A 371 -12.73 0.76 29.79
C HIS A 371 -12.79 2.29 30.07
N PRO A 372 -12.35 3.15 29.14
CA PRO A 372 -12.48 4.60 29.32
C PRO A 372 -13.94 5.03 29.50
N GLN A 373 -14.17 6.00 30.38
CA GLN A 373 -15.51 6.47 30.73
C GLN A 373 -16.26 6.96 29.49
N ASN A 374 -17.51 6.49 29.31
CA ASN A 374 -18.43 6.85 28.22
C ASN A 374 -17.96 6.51 26.80
N LEU A 375 -16.77 5.93 26.61
CA LEU A 375 -16.24 5.65 25.28
C LEU A 375 -17.11 4.65 24.52
N LEU A 376 -17.42 3.50 25.13
CA LEU A 376 -18.26 2.48 24.49
C LEU A 376 -19.66 3.02 24.16
N HIS A 377 -20.26 3.78 25.08
CA HIS A 377 -21.56 4.41 24.85
C HIS A 377 -21.55 5.30 23.60
N THR A 378 -20.56 6.20 23.54
CA THR A 378 -20.43 7.13 22.41
C THR A 378 -20.17 6.40 21.09
N ILE A 379 -19.41 5.30 21.12
CA ILE A 379 -19.20 4.45 19.93
C ILE A 379 -20.54 3.87 19.46
N LEU A 380 -21.32 3.28 20.36
CA LEU A 380 -22.58 2.63 19.98
C LEU A 380 -23.63 3.62 19.47
N GLU A 381 -23.76 4.79 20.10
CA GLU A 381 -24.63 5.86 19.60
C GLU A 381 -24.25 6.24 18.16
N GLN A 382 -22.97 6.51 17.90
CA GLN A 382 -22.52 6.89 16.56
C GLN A 382 -22.69 5.77 15.53
N LEU A 383 -22.53 4.51 15.92
CA LEU A 383 -22.70 3.38 14.99
C LEU A 383 -24.17 3.06 14.73
N TYR A 384 -25.05 3.26 15.71
CA TYR A 384 -26.49 3.11 15.56
C TYR A 384 -27.08 4.25 14.70
N ASP A 385 -26.75 5.51 15.02
CA ASP A 385 -27.22 6.70 14.27
C ASP A 385 -26.80 6.69 12.80
N ASN A 386 -25.75 5.94 12.45
CA ASN A 386 -25.24 5.79 11.10
C ASN A 386 -25.50 4.40 10.53
N ASP A 387 -26.53 3.67 10.98
CA ASP A 387 -26.97 2.38 10.41
C ASP A 387 -25.85 1.33 10.26
N VAL A 388 -24.85 1.36 11.14
CA VAL A 388 -23.72 0.41 11.13
C VAL A 388 -24.01 -0.81 11.98
N ILE A 389 -24.68 -0.62 13.12
CA ILE A 389 -25.03 -1.67 14.08
C ILE A 389 -26.48 -1.49 14.49
N MET A 390 -27.29 -2.51 14.20
CA MET A 390 -28.72 -2.57 14.50
C MET A 390 -28.99 -3.89 15.25
N GLU A 391 -29.55 -4.90 14.58
CA GLU A 391 -29.91 -6.19 15.17
C GLU A 391 -28.73 -6.96 15.77
N GLY A 392 -27.52 -6.78 15.24
CA GLY A 392 -26.32 -7.42 15.77
C GLY A 392 -25.96 -7.00 17.20
N PHE A 393 -26.45 -5.84 17.66
CA PHE A 393 -26.34 -5.45 19.06
C PHE A 393 -27.09 -6.41 19.98
N SER A 394 -28.31 -6.80 19.62
CA SER A 394 -29.12 -7.77 20.37
C SER A 394 -28.43 -9.14 20.40
N LEU A 395 -27.90 -9.59 19.26
CA LEU A 395 -27.11 -10.82 19.20
C LEU A 395 -25.89 -10.77 20.13
N TRP A 396 -25.18 -9.64 20.15
CA TRP A 396 -24.01 -9.47 21.00
C TRP A 396 -24.40 -9.46 22.48
N LYS A 397 -25.49 -8.78 22.84
CA LYS A 397 -26.03 -8.74 24.19
C LYS A 397 -26.34 -10.15 24.70
N ASP A 398 -27.05 -10.95 23.91
CA ASP A 398 -27.53 -12.27 24.33
C ASP A 398 -26.48 -13.38 24.21
N SER A 399 -25.42 -13.16 23.43
CA SER A 399 -24.35 -14.13 23.22
C SER A 399 -23.76 -14.70 24.52
N GLN A 400 -23.55 -16.01 24.54
CA GLN A 400 -22.89 -16.72 25.66
C GLN A 400 -21.57 -17.36 25.22
N ASP A 401 -20.94 -16.84 24.16
CA ASP A 401 -19.67 -17.37 23.66
C ASP A 401 -18.55 -17.23 24.73
N PRO A 402 -17.97 -18.35 25.21
CA PRO A 402 -16.89 -18.30 26.20
C PRO A 402 -15.65 -17.56 25.71
N LEU A 403 -15.37 -17.55 24.40
CA LEU A 403 -14.22 -16.85 23.82
C LEU A 403 -14.40 -15.32 23.81
N GLU A 404 -15.64 -14.86 23.98
CA GLU A 404 -16.01 -13.44 23.96
C GLU A 404 -16.52 -12.95 25.34
N ALA A 405 -16.36 -13.76 26.39
CA ALA A 405 -16.80 -13.42 27.74
C ALA A 405 -15.97 -12.30 28.41
N ALA A 406 -14.70 -12.14 27.99
CA ALA A 406 -13.77 -11.20 28.59
C ALA A 406 -14.25 -9.74 28.47
N GLY A 407 -14.46 -9.09 29.62
CA GLY A 407 -14.88 -7.68 29.70
C GLY A 407 -16.34 -7.39 29.34
N LYS A 408 -17.09 -8.36 28.80
CA LYS A 408 -18.50 -8.19 28.39
C LYS A 408 -19.39 -7.65 29.51
N GLY A 409 -19.24 -8.17 30.74
CA GLY A 409 -20.04 -7.72 31.88
C GLY A 409 -19.79 -6.25 32.27
N VAL A 410 -18.57 -5.74 32.09
CA VAL A 410 -18.25 -4.33 32.33
C VAL A 410 -18.84 -3.47 31.21
N CYS A 411 -18.69 -3.90 29.96
CA CYS A 411 -19.28 -3.25 28.79
C CYS A 411 -20.80 -3.09 28.94
N LEU A 412 -21.53 -4.17 29.28
CA LEU A 412 -22.99 -4.15 29.49
C LEU A 412 -23.41 -3.15 30.58
N LYS A 413 -22.69 -3.10 31.70
CA LYS A 413 -22.98 -2.12 32.76
C LYS A 413 -22.78 -0.68 32.28
N GLY A 414 -21.74 -0.44 31.48
CA GLY A 414 -21.37 0.88 30.96
C GLY A 414 -22.33 1.47 29.93
N ILE A 415 -23.23 0.67 29.34
CA ILE A 415 -24.13 1.10 28.26
C ILE A 415 -25.62 1.00 28.62
N THR A 416 -25.94 1.00 29.92
CA THR A 416 -27.32 0.81 30.40
C THR A 416 -28.28 1.85 29.80
N GLN A 417 -27.85 3.10 29.64
CA GLN A 417 -28.67 4.17 29.03
C GLN A 417 -28.94 3.90 27.54
N PHE A 418 -27.90 3.60 26.76
CA PHE A 418 -28.03 3.17 25.36
C PHE A 418 -28.96 1.97 25.21
N MET A 419 -28.87 0.96 26.09
CA MET A 419 -29.77 -0.21 26.03
C MET A 419 -31.24 0.17 26.19
N THR A 420 -31.57 1.11 27.08
CA THR A 420 -32.94 1.60 27.25
C THR A 420 -33.43 2.29 25.98
N MET A 421 -32.64 3.23 25.45
CA MET A 421 -32.95 3.92 24.19
C MET A 421 -33.15 2.93 23.03
N PHE A 422 -32.26 1.95 22.89
CA PHE A 422 -32.33 0.95 21.84
C PHE A 422 -33.61 0.12 21.92
N MET A 423 -34.02 -0.32 23.12
CA MET A 423 -35.25 -1.08 23.31
C MET A 423 -36.52 -0.25 23.04
N GLU A 424 -36.52 1.03 23.41
CA GLU A 424 -37.63 1.94 23.15
C GLU A 424 -37.83 2.10 21.64
N ASN A 425 -36.76 2.39 20.89
CA ASN A 425 -36.82 2.55 19.44
C ASN A 425 -37.20 1.25 18.70
N SER A 426 -36.68 0.09 19.13
CA SER A 426 -37.01 -1.19 18.49
C SER A 426 -38.47 -1.63 18.74
N SER A 427 -39.08 -1.18 19.84
CA SER A 427 -40.47 -1.51 20.17
C SER A 427 -41.48 -0.68 19.37
N ASP A 428 -41.08 0.49 18.88
CA ASP A 428 -41.92 1.40 18.10
C ASP A 428 -41.92 1.04 16.59
N GLU A 429 -40.93 0.29 16.10
CA GLU A 429 -40.87 -0.18 14.69
C GLU A 429 -41.75 -1.41 14.41
N ASP A 430 -42.15 -2.16 15.44
CA ASP A 430 -43.01 -3.34 15.37
C ASP A 430 -44.53 -3.01 15.46
N ASN A 431 -44.89 -1.72 15.45
CA ASN A 431 -46.26 -1.19 15.57
C ASN A 431 -46.64 -0.35 14.35
#